data_AF-A0A958KER2-F1
#
_entry.id   AF-A0A958KER2-F1
#
_cell.length_a   1.000
_cell.length_b   1.000
_cell.length_c   1.000
_cell.angle_alpha   90.00
_cell.angle_beta   90.00
_cell.angle_gamma   90.00
#
_symmetry.space_group_name_H-M   'P 1'
#
loop_
_entity.id
_entity.type
_entity.pdbx_description
1 polymer ?
#
loop_
_entity_poly.entity_id
_entity_poly.type
_entity_poly.pdbx_seq_one_letter_code
_entity_poly.pdbx_strand_id
1 'polypeptide(L)'
;MSSDSGSHHIVPLATYAKVISVLLVLTVLTVAVAKPVTGVDFGFLNTFIAMLIATVKASLVLAIFMHLKYDNKLNLMVFLTGVFFLLVLFAFTYTDIVSRIPVFSTM
;
A
#
# COMPACT_ATOMS: atom_id res chain seq x y z
N MET A 1 -15.80 -27.96 -38.15
CA MET A 1 -14.82 -28.37 -37.11
C MET A 1 -13.63 -27.44 -37.24
N SER A 2 -13.20 -26.83 -36.12
CA SER A 2 -12.02 -25.96 -35.90
C SER A 2 -11.96 -24.65 -36.72
N SER A 3 -11.68 -23.47 -36.17
CA SER A 3 -10.67 -23.16 -35.14
C SER A 3 -11.00 -21.83 -34.44
N ASP A 4 -11.43 -21.91 -33.18
CA ASP A 4 -11.51 -20.78 -32.26
C ASP A 4 -10.10 -20.44 -31.77
N SER A 5 -9.56 -19.33 -32.27
CA SER A 5 -8.25 -18.81 -31.84
C SER A 5 -8.49 -17.81 -30.71
N GLY A 6 -8.91 -18.33 -29.55
CA GLY A 6 -9.02 -17.59 -28.31
C GLY A 6 -7.64 -17.12 -27.85
N SER A 7 -7.22 -15.96 -28.34
CA SER A 7 -6.04 -15.24 -27.85
C SER A 7 -6.33 -14.71 -26.44
N HIS A 8 -6.28 -15.61 -25.46
CA HIS A 8 -6.21 -15.24 -24.05
C HIS A 8 -5.00 -14.32 -23.88
N HIS A 9 -5.23 -13.03 -23.70
CA HIS A 9 -4.19 -12.03 -23.47
C HIS A 9 -3.69 -12.18 -22.02
N ILE A 10 -2.98 -13.28 -21.75
CA ILE A 10 -2.35 -13.54 -20.46
C ILE A 10 -1.20 -12.55 -20.36
N VAL A 11 -1.28 -11.63 -19.41
CA VAL A 11 -0.20 -10.67 -19.14
C VAL A 11 1.10 -11.47 -18.97
N PRO A 12 2.17 -11.17 -19.73
CA PRO A 12 3.34 -12.03 -19.76
C PRO A 12 3.95 -12.16 -18.36
N LEU A 13 4.35 -13.38 -18.01
CA LEU A 13 4.98 -13.71 -16.71
C LEU A 13 6.18 -12.79 -16.39
N ALA A 14 6.85 -12.27 -17.42
CA ALA A 14 7.92 -11.28 -17.30
C ALA A 14 7.49 -9.98 -16.59
N THR A 15 6.23 -9.53 -16.75
CA THR A 15 5.71 -8.34 -16.07
C THR A 15 5.59 -8.58 -14.57
N TYR A 16 5.08 -9.75 -14.17
CA TYR A 16 5.00 -10.14 -12.76
C TYR A 16 6.39 -10.31 -12.13
N ALA A 17 7.36 -10.87 -12.87
CA ALA A 17 8.73 -11.01 -12.41
C ALA A 17 9.45 -9.66 -12.20
N LYS A 18 9.18 -8.65 -13.03
CA LYS A 18 9.71 -7.29 -12.80
C LYS A 18 9.06 -6.62 -11.59
N VAL A 19 7.77 -6.85 -11.39
CA VAL A 19 7.03 -6.23 -10.30
C VAL A 19 7.44 -6.83 -8.96
N ILE A 20 7.61 -8.15 -8.88
CA ILE A 20 8.07 -8.80 -7.64
C ILE A 20 9.48 -8.36 -7.25
N SER A 21 10.38 -8.15 -8.23
CA SER A 21 11.72 -7.61 -7.93
C SER A 21 11.65 -6.19 -7.38
N VAL A 22 10.80 -5.33 -7.96
CA VAL A 22 10.58 -3.96 -7.44
C VAL A 22 10.00 -4.01 -6.02
N LEU A 23 8.98 -4.85 -5.77
CA LEU A 23 8.38 -4.99 -4.44
C LEU A 23 9.37 -5.51 -3.38
N LEU A 24 10.27 -6.41 -3.76
CA LEU A 24 11.35 -6.86 -2.88
C LEU A 24 12.30 -5.72 -2.52
N VAL A 25 12.73 -4.93 -3.51
CA VAL A 25 13.59 -3.76 -3.29
C VAL A 25 12.92 -2.76 -2.35
N LEU A 26 11.65 -2.40 -2.59
CA LEU A 26 10.90 -1.52 -1.69
C LEU A 26 10.80 -2.09 -0.28
N THR A 27 10.64 -3.41 -0.13
CA THR A 27 10.55 -4.05 1.19
C THR A 27 11.88 -3.98 1.95
N VAL A 28 13.00 -4.24 1.27
CA VAL A 28 14.34 -4.05 1.86
C VAL A 28 14.54 -2.59 2.27
N LEU A 29 14.10 -1.65 1.42
CA LEU A 29 14.17 -0.21 1.71
C LEU A 29 13.34 0.16 2.96
N THR A 30 12.13 -0.37 3.10
CA THR A 30 11.30 -0.15 4.31
C THR A 30 11.98 -0.69 5.56
N VAL A 31 12.61 -1.87 5.50
CA VAL A 31 13.33 -2.44 6.64
C VAL A 31 14.57 -1.61 6.97
N ALA A 32 15.30 -1.15 5.97
CA ALA A 32 16.49 -0.32 6.16
C ALA A 32 16.16 1.05 6.77
N VAL A 33 15.00 1.62 6.43
CA VAL A 33 14.45 2.81 7.08
C VAL A 33 14.04 2.44 8.51
N ALA A 34 13.07 1.55 8.69
CA ALA A 34 12.50 1.22 9.99
C ALA A 34 13.51 0.70 11.03
N LYS A 35 14.49 -0.10 10.60
CA LYS A 35 15.64 -0.51 11.40
C LYS A 35 16.87 0.13 10.77
N PRO A 36 17.34 1.27 11.29
CA PRO A 36 18.50 1.95 10.72
C PRO A 36 19.73 1.07 10.88
N VAL A 37 20.09 0.36 9.81
CA VAL A 37 21.33 -0.44 9.73
C VAL A 37 22.57 0.45 9.90
N THR A 38 22.42 1.76 9.65
CA THR A 38 23.46 2.78 9.70
C THR A 38 23.58 3.51 11.06
N GLY A 39 22.76 3.17 12.06
CA GLY A 39 22.85 3.74 13.42
C GLY A 39 22.35 5.18 13.58
N VAL A 40 21.67 5.75 12.56
CA VAL A 40 21.08 7.09 12.62
C VAL A 40 19.58 6.96 12.87
N ASP A 41 19.15 7.19 14.11
CA ASP A 41 17.75 7.23 14.49
C ASP A 41 17.15 8.63 14.27
N PHE A 42 16.34 8.78 13.22
CA PHE A 42 15.54 9.99 12.98
C PHE A 42 14.22 10.02 13.78
N GLY A 43 14.06 9.10 14.75
CA GLY A 43 12.87 9.01 15.61
C GLY A 43 11.56 8.97 14.81
N PHE A 44 10.70 9.96 15.02
CA PHE A 44 9.38 10.06 14.37
C PHE A 44 9.43 10.12 12.84
N LEU A 45 10.46 10.76 12.27
CA LEU A 45 10.60 10.88 10.80
C LEU A 45 10.78 9.50 10.14
N ASN A 46 11.35 8.54 10.86
CA ASN A 46 11.56 7.20 10.34
C ASN A 46 10.23 6.49 10.03
N THR A 47 9.26 6.64 10.93
CA THR A 47 7.90 6.12 10.76
C THR A 47 7.19 6.78 9.59
N PHE A 48 7.33 8.11 9.44
CA PHE A 48 6.71 8.83 8.32
C PHE A 48 7.26 8.37 6.96
N ILE A 49 8.58 8.24 6.84
CA ILE A 49 9.24 7.75 5.62
C ILE A 49 8.84 6.29 5.34
N ALA A 50 8.81 5.44 6.37
CA ALA A 50 8.38 4.05 6.22
C ALA A 50 6.92 3.93 5.72
N MET A 51 6.02 4.78 6.22
CA MET A 51 4.62 4.83 5.78
C MET A 51 4.48 5.31 4.33
N LEU A 52 5.28 6.29 3.90
CA LEU A 52 5.33 6.71 2.49
C LEU A 52 5.77 5.56 1.56
N ILE A 53 6.86 4.88 1.90
CA ILE A 53 7.36 3.73 1.11
C ILE A 53 6.30 2.61 1.08
N ALA A 54 5.66 2.32 2.22
CA ALA A 54 4.60 1.33 2.31
C ALA A 54 3.40 1.68 1.41
N THR A 55 3.05 2.96 1.32
CA THR A 55 1.96 3.45 0.46
C THR A 55 2.29 3.23 -1.01
N VAL A 56 3.50 3.60 -1.46
CA VAL A 56 3.97 3.36 -2.83
C VAL A 56 3.94 1.86 -3.17
N LYS A 57 4.43 1.01 -2.26
CA LYS A 57 4.37 -0.44 -2.41
C LYS A 57 2.93 -0.93 -2.60
N ALA A 58 2.01 -0.47 -1.75
CA ALA A 58 0.59 -0.85 -1.82
C ALA A 58 -0.03 -0.41 -3.15
N SER A 59 0.21 0.82 -3.61
CA SER A 59 -0.27 1.31 -4.90
C SER A 59 0.22 0.45 -6.08
N LEU A 60 1.47 -0.01 -6.03
CA LEU A 60 2.06 -0.84 -7.07
C LEU A 60 1.45 -2.25 -7.10
N VAL A 61 1.15 -2.83 -5.92
CA VAL A 61 0.40 -4.09 -5.80
C VAL A 61 -1.02 -3.93 -6.36
N LEU A 62 -1.72 -2.85 -6.00
CA LEU A 62 -3.07 -2.56 -6.48
C LEU A 62 -3.13 -2.42 -8.00
N ALA A 63 -2.22 -1.65 -8.58
CA ALA A 63 -2.20 -1.39 -10.02
C ALA A 63 -1.96 -2.65 -10.85
N ILE A 64 -1.09 -3.57 -10.39
CA ILE A 64 -0.65 -4.71 -11.20
C ILE A 64 -1.29 -6.04 -10.78
N PHE A 65 -1.26 -6.40 -9.49
CA PHE A 65 -1.72 -7.71 -9.03
C PHE A 65 -3.23 -7.78 -8.85
N MET A 66 -3.87 -6.69 -8.42
CA MET A 66 -5.34 -6.60 -8.41
C MET A 66 -5.92 -6.22 -9.79
N HIS A 67 -5.08 -6.16 -10.82
CA HIS A 67 -5.42 -5.72 -12.17
C HIS A 67 -6.17 -4.39 -12.23
N LEU A 68 -6.09 -3.54 -11.19
CA LEU A 68 -6.86 -2.30 -11.13
C LEU A 68 -6.58 -1.35 -12.31
N LYS A 69 -5.37 -1.42 -12.88
CA LYS A 69 -4.98 -0.66 -14.08
C LYS A 69 -5.59 -1.23 -15.38
N TYR A 70 -5.83 -2.53 -15.44
CA TYR A 70 -6.25 -3.26 -16.64
C TYR A 70 -7.74 -3.62 -16.64
N ASP A 71 -8.38 -3.56 -15.47
CA ASP A 71 -9.76 -3.96 -15.22
C ASP A 71 -10.73 -2.77 -15.32
N ASN A 72 -12.02 -3.04 -15.13
CA ASN A 72 -13.10 -2.07 -15.27
C ASN A 72 -13.03 -0.94 -14.22
N LYS A 73 -13.47 0.27 -14.62
CA LYS A 73 -13.50 1.48 -13.77
C LYS A 73 -14.34 1.32 -12.50
N LEU A 74 -15.25 0.34 -12.46
CA LEU A 74 -16.02 -0.01 -11.27
C LEU A 74 -15.12 -0.50 -10.12
N ASN A 75 -14.10 -1.31 -10.39
CA ASN A 75 -13.20 -1.81 -9.35
C ASN A 75 -12.39 -0.66 -8.72
N LEU A 76 -12.00 0.32 -9.54
CA LEU A 76 -11.36 1.56 -9.07
C LEU A 76 -12.30 2.35 -8.15
N MET A 77 -13.57 2.52 -8.51
CA MET A 77 -14.54 3.24 -7.68
C MET A 77 -14.75 2.56 -6.33
N VAL A 78 -14.95 1.24 -6.32
CA VAL A 78 -15.11 0.46 -5.07
C VAL A 78 -13.87 0.59 -4.18
N PHE A 79 -12.67 0.51 -4.77
CA PHE A 79 -11.42 0.71 -4.04
C PHE A 79 -11.34 2.12 -3.43
N LEU A 80 -11.65 3.17 -4.21
CA LEU A 80 -11.65 4.55 -3.69
C LEU A 80 -12.65 4.73 -2.55
N THR A 81 -13.85 4.15 -2.65
CA THR A 81 -14.82 4.18 -1.56
C THR A 81 -14.28 3.49 -0.31
N GLY A 82 -13.61 2.34 -0.45
CA GLY A 82 -12.96 1.65 0.67
C GLY A 82 -11.88 2.50 1.34
N VAL A 83 -11.00 3.13 0.55
CA VAL A 83 -9.97 4.05 1.08
C VAL A 83 -10.58 5.27 1.75
N PHE A 84 -11.64 5.84 1.17
CA PHE A 84 -12.36 6.96 1.76
C PHE A 84 -12.90 6.60 3.15
N PHE A 85 -13.61 5.48 3.27
CA PHE A 85 -14.11 5.01 4.57
C PHE A 85 -12.98 4.69 5.55
N LEU A 86 -11.88 4.10 5.09
CA LEU A 86 -10.70 3.86 5.92
C LEU A 86 -10.18 5.17 6.51
N LEU A 87 -10.03 6.23 5.72
CA LEU A 87 -9.57 7.54 6.19
C LEU A 87 -10.55 8.17 7.19
N VAL A 88 -11.86 8.06 6.95
CA VAL A 88 -12.89 8.54 7.89
C VAL A 88 -12.78 7.82 9.23
N LEU A 89 -12.67 6.49 9.23
CA LEU A 89 -12.52 5.71 10.46
C LEU A 89 -11.20 6.04 11.17
N PHE A 90 -10.11 6.20 10.43
CA PHE A 90 -8.81 6.57 10.99
C PHE A 90 -8.85 7.93 11.68
N ALA A 91 -9.50 8.92 11.06
CA ALA A 91 -9.69 10.25 11.65
C ALA A 91 -10.54 10.19 12.92
N PHE A 92 -11.59 9.36 12.93
CA PHE A 92 -12.44 9.16 14.11
C PHE A 92 -11.67 8.50 15.25
N THR A 93 -10.92 7.43 14.98
CA THR A 93 -10.07 6.76 15.97
C THR A 93 -9.00 7.70 16.51
N TYR A 94 -8.35 8.49 15.66
CA TYR A 94 -7.37 9.48 16.10
C TYR A 94 -8.00 10.52 17.04
N THR A 95 -9.19 11.02 16.69
CA THR A 95 -9.93 11.97 17.53
C THR A 95 -10.34 11.35 18.87
N ASP A 96 -10.80 10.09 18.88
CA ASP A 96 -11.13 9.38 20.12
C ASP A 96 -9.90 9.26 21.03
N ILE A 97 -8.75 8.83 20.50
CA ILE A 97 -7.51 8.72 21.26
C ILE A 97 -7.12 10.08 21.84
N VAL A 98 -7.09 11.14 21.02
CA VAL A 98 -6.72 12.49 21.45
C VAL A 98 -7.66 13.04 22.53
N SER A 99 -8.94 12.70 22.47
CA SER A 99 -9.92 13.10 23.49
C SER A 99 -9.70 12.41 24.85
N ARG A 100 -9.09 11.22 24.88
CA ARG A 100 -8.86 10.43 26.10
C ARG A 100 -7.51 10.69 26.77
N ILE A 101 -6.49 11.11 26.00
CA ILE A 101 -5.16 11.44 26.54
C ILE A 101 -5.21 12.47 27.70
N PRO A 102 -5.99 13.57 27.63
CA PRO A 102 -6.07 14.56 28.69
C PRO A 102 -6.64 14.00 29.99
N VAL A 103 -7.60 13.07 29.90
CA VAL A 103 -8.30 12.50 31.06
C VAL A 103 -7.38 11.60 31.88
N PHE A 104 -6.51 10.83 31.22
CA PHE A 104 -5.52 9.98 31.90
C PHE A 104 -4.36 10.80 32.50
N SER A 105 -4.02 11.94 31.92
CA SER A 105 -2.92 12.79 32.43
C SER A 105 -3.29 13.60 33.68
N THR A 106 -4.56 13.62 34.08
CA THR A 106 -5.07 14.35 35.26
C THR A 106 -5.34 13.46 36.49
N MET A 107 -5.03 12.16 36.44
CA MET A 107 -5.12 11.23 37.58
C MET A 107 -3.77 10.87 38.17
#